data_AF-D4YK36-F1
#
_entry.id   AF-D4YK36-F1
#
_cell.length_a   1.000
_cell.length_b   1.000
_cell.length_c   1.000
_cell.angle_alpha   90.00
_cell.angle_beta   90.00
_cell.angle_gamma   90.00
#
_symmetry.space_group_name_H-M   'P 1'
#
loop_
_entity.id
_entity.type
_entity.pdbx_description
1 polymer ?
#
loop_
_entity_poly.entity_id
_entity_poly.type
_entity_poly.pdbx_seq_one_letter_code
_entity_poly.pdbx_strand_id
1 'polypeptide(L)'
;MSTPYTQPGQLIANIPGILGFYPTNCVVVVTLCTTLNDETSCAINPHEVALIGPVLRADFDRVGDLDRAVAALDAQASITSLFAVIITDDPDSGEALQAQELLFCAAGADGTALVDACWHVSEIATGAAYRLLFGTTAGQGTRPHEVDPSRTRRRCRPARSPTGHPG
;
A
#
# COMPACT_ATOMS: atom_id res chain seq x y z
N MET A 1 18.86 -8.96 -16.58
CA MET A 1 18.30 -7.58 -16.58
C MET A 1 16.93 -7.66 -15.92
N SER A 2 16.82 -7.36 -14.62
CA SER A 2 15.51 -7.23 -13.96
C SER A 2 14.96 -5.86 -14.33
N THR A 3 13.83 -5.81 -15.06
CA THR A 3 13.17 -4.54 -15.34
C THR A 3 12.59 -3.97 -14.05
N PRO A 4 12.82 -2.70 -13.73
CA PRO A 4 12.21 -2.07 -12.57
C PRO A 4 10.68 -2.12 -12.68
N TYR A 5 10.00 -2.33 -11.55
CA TYR A 5 8.52 -2.40 -11.44
C TYR A 5 7.90 -1.05 -11.82
N THR A 6 7.76 -0.80 -13.11
CA THR A 6 7.35 0.51 -13.64
C THR A 6 5.84 0.60 -13.86
N GLN A 7 5.11 -0.51 -13.67
CA GLN A 7 3.67 -0.57 -13.81
C GLN A 7 3.03 -1.36 -12.66
N PRO A 8 1.88 -0.92 -12.10
CA PRO A 8 1.20 -1.63 -11.02
C PRO A 8 0.88 -3.10 -11.34
N GLY A 9 0.56 -3.39 -12.61
CA GLY A 9 0.33 -4.77 -13.07
C GLY A 9 1.57 -5.68 -12.90
N GLN A 10 2.78 -5.15 -13.06
CA GLN A 10 4.01 -5.93 -12.81
C GLN A 10 4.17 -6.22 -11.32
N LEU A 11 3.89 -5.26 -10.43
CA LEU A 11 3.92 -5.49 -8.99
C LEU A 11 2.92 -6.57 -8.58
N ILE A 12 1.66 -6.45 -9.02
CA ILE A 12 0.58 -7.41 -8.73
C ILE A 12 0.94 -8.81 -9.22
N ALA A 13 1.46 -8.93 -10.46
CA ALA A 13 1.84 -10.22 -11.04
C ALA A 13 2.98 -10.92 -10.29
N ASN A 14 3.81 -10.17 -9.54
CA ASN A 14 4.92 -10.74 -8.78
C ASN A 14 4.54 -11.14 -7.34
N ILE A 15 3.36 -10.76 -6.84
CA ILE A 15 2.89 -11.13 -5.49
C ILE A 15 3.00 -12.64 -5.22
N PRO A 16 2.58 -13.55 -6.13
CA PRO A 16 2.73 -14.98 -5.87
C PRO A 16 4.18 -15.42 -5.73
N GLY A 17 5.09 -14.81 -6.50
CA GLY A 17 6.52 -15.05 -6.38
C GLY A 17 7.11 -14.53 -5.06
N ILE A 18 6.61 -13.39 -4.57
CA ILE A 18 7.01 -12.80 -3.29
C ILE A 18 6.51 -13.64 -2.11
N LEU A 19 5.27 -14.13 -2.16
CA LEU A 19 4.64 -14.88 -1.08
C LEU A 19 4.94 -16.39 -1.11
N GLY A 20 5.32 -16.94 -2.26
CA GLY A 20 5.53 -18.37 -2.47
C GLY A 20 4.24 -19.17 -2.69
N PHE A 21 3.09 -18.51 -2.85
CA PHE A 21 1.78 -19.11 -3.16
C PHE A 21 0.87 -18.07 -3.83
N TYR A 22 -0.25 -18.50 -4.41
CA TYR A 22 -1.26 -17.60 -4.97
C TYR A 22 -2.26 -17.18 -3.89
N PRO A 23 -2.20 -15.94 -3.37
CA PRO A 23 -3.16 -15.47 -2.38
C PRO A 23 -4.56 -15.29 -2.96
N THR A 24 -5.58 -15.54 -2.14
CA THR A 24 -7.00 -15.32 -2.45
C THR A 24 -7.71 -14.74 -1.24
N ASN A 25 -8.72 -13.89 -1.45
CA ASN A 25 -9.56 -13.30 -0.40
C ASN A 25 -8.77 -12.66 0.75
N CYS A 26 -7.88 -11.74 0.39
CA CYS A 26 -6.99 -11.09 1.35
C CYS A 26 -6.52 -9.71 0.86
N VAL A 27 -5.86 -9.00 1.76
CA VAL A 27 -5.08 -7.80 1.46
C VAL A 27 -3.59 -8.14 1.48
N VAL A 28 -2.85 -7.65 0.50
CA VAL A 28 -1.39 -7.67 0.48
C VAL A 28 -0.88 -6.24 0.48
N VAL A 29 0.04 -5.91 1.38
CA VAL A 29 0.75 -4.63 1.40
C VAL A 29 2.21 -4.89 1.09
N VAL A 30 2.70 -4.30 0.01
CA VAL A 30 4.10 -4.38 -0.44
C VAL A 30 4.79 -3.07 -0.13
N THR A 31 5.95 -3.14 0.50
CA THR A 31 6.77 -1.98 0.79
C THR A 31 7.93 -1.91 -0.19
N LEU A 32 8.33 -0.69 -0.56
CA LEU A 32 9.59 -0.44 -1.22
C LEU A 32 10.55 0.25 -0.26
N CYS A 33 11.81 -0.14 -0.33
CA CYS A 33 12.89 0.44 0.43
C CYS A 33 13.98 0.95 -0.52
N THR A 34 14.63 2.03 -0.13
CA THR A 34 15.89 2.45 -0.75
C THR A 34 17.06 1.91 0.04
N THR A 35 18.10 1.46 -0.65
CA THR A 35 19.37 1.18 0.01
C THR A 35 20.05 2.51 0.28
N LEU A 36 20.00 2.99 1.52
CA LEU A 36 20.90 4.04 1.98
C LEU A 36 22.32 3.46 2.02
N ASN A 37 22.97 3.40 0.86
CA ASN A 37 24.37 3.06 0.78
C ASN A 37 25.17 4.30 1.19
N ASP A 38 25.50 4.38 2.47
CA ASP A 38 26.52 5.22 3.10
C ASP A 38 26.42 6.75 2.91
N GLU A 39 26.84 7.43 3.96
CA GLU A 39 26.83 8.88 4.19
C GLU A 39 27.81 9.65 3.25
N THR A 40 27.99 9.23 2.01
CA THR A 40 28.91 9.87 1.05
C THR A 40 28.48 9.65 -0.39
N SER A 41 27.37 10.23 -0.81
CA SER A 41 27.25 10.98 -2.07
C SER A 41 25.82 11.40 -2.33
N CYS A 42 25.56 12.70 -2.17
CA CYS A 42 24.56 13.41 -2.93
C CYS A 42 24.93 13.36 -4.43
N ALA A 43 24.62 12.24 -5.08
CA ALA A 43 24.55 12.12 -6.52
C ALA A 43 23.41 11.16 -6.81
N ILE A 44 22.33 11.69 -7.39
CA ILE A 44 21.21 10.90 -7.90
C ILE A 44 21.80 9.91 -8.91
N ASN A 45 22.04 8.68 -8.46
CA ASN A 45 22.36 7.60 -9.36
C ASN A 45 21.03 7.17 -10.00
N PRO A 46 20.86 7.24 -11.33
CA PRO A 46 19.66 6.75 -12.02
C PRO A 46 19.49 5.21 -11.95
N HIS A 47 20.29 4.55 -11.10
CA HIS A 47 20.34 3.12 -10.84
C HIS A 47 19.99 2.76 -9.39
N GLU A 48 19.37 3.67 -8.63
CA GLU A 48 18.83 3.32 -7.31
C GLU A 48 17.75 2.25 -7.49
N VAL A 49 18.12 1.01 -7.20
CA VAL A 49 17.21 -0.14 -7.28
C VAL A 49 16.36 -0.11 -6.03
N ALA A 50 15.09 0.28 -6.17
CA ALA A 50 14.11 0.08 -5.11
C ALA A 50 14.03 -1.42 -4.81
N LEU A 51 14.31 -1.79 -3.56
CA LEU A 51 14.19 -3.16 -3.08
C LEU A 51 12.80 -3.36 -2.50
N ILE A 52 12.27 -4.58 -2.64
CA ILE A 52 11.07 -4.97 -1.92
C ILE A 52 11.44 -5.11 -0.44
N GLY A 53 10.79 -4.33 0.40
CA GLY A 53 10.92 -4.42 1.86
C GLY A 53 9.98 -5.49 2.44
N PRO A 54 9.59 -5.36 3.72
CA PRO A 54 8.58 -6.21 4.31
C PRO A 54 7.28 -6.26 3.48
N VAL A 55 6.69 -7.46 3.37
CA VAL A 55 5.40 -7.66 2.73
C VAL A 55 4.43 -8.18 3.79
N LEU A 56 3.32 -7.49 3.96
CA LEU A 56 2.24 -7.90 4.85
C LEU A 56 1.15 -8.58 4.04
N ARG A 57 0.59 -9.65 4.58
CA ARG A 57 -0.66 -10.24 4.12
C ARG A 57 -1.63 -10.30 5.29
N ALA A 58 -2.87 -9.86 5.06
CA ALA A 58 -3.96 -9.99 6.01
C ALA A 58 -5.16 -10.61 5.31
N ASP A 59 -5.64 -11.73 5.85
CA ASP A 59 -6.90 -12.31 5.42
C ASP A 59 -8.07 -11.45 5.92
N PHE A 60 -9.20 -11.48 5.22
CA PHE A 60 -10.34 -10.62 5.56
C PHE A 60 -10.90 -10.86 6.96
N ASP A 61 -10.77 -12.07 7.51
CA ASP A 61 -11.16 -12.37 8.90
C ASP A 61 -10.29 -11.64 9.94
N ARG A 62 -9.14 -11.12 9.52
CA ARG A 62 -8.18 -10.35 10.34
C ARG A 62 -8.10 -8.87 9.95
N VAL A 63 -9.00 -8.39 9.10
CA VAL A 63 -8.89 -7.02 8.56
C VAL A 63 -8.99 -5.94 9.64
N GLY A 64 -9.62 -6.24 10.78
CA GLY A 64 -9.70 -5.34 11.93
C GLY A 64 -8.36 -5.00 12.59
N ASP A 65 -7.30 -5.78 12.32
CA ASP A 65 -5.94 -5.52 12.81
C ASP A 65 -5.02 -4.87 11.75
N LEU A 66 -5.57 -4.58 10.56
CA LEU A 66 -4.79 -4.11 9.40
C LEU A 66 -4.17 -2.72 9.63
N ASP A 67 -4.87 -1.83 10.30
CA ASP A 67 -4.38 -0.49 10.62
C ASP A 67 -3.12 -0.53 11.50
N ARG A 68 -3.12 -1.39 12.53
CA ARG A 68 -1.99 -1.61 13.43
C ARG A 68 -0.80 -2.23 12.69
N ALA A 69 -1.07 -3.21 11.83
CA ALA A 69 -0.02 -3.86 11.04
C ALA A 69 0.63 -2.88 10.06
N VAL A 70 -0.15 -2.01 9.41
CA VAL A 70 0.36 -0.95 8.53
C VAL A 70 1.13 0.10 9.32
N ALA A 71 0.62 0.54 10.47
CA ALA A 71 1.31 1.49 11.33
C ALA A 71 2.66 0.96 11.86
N ALA A 72 2.79 -0.35 12.06
CA ALA A 72 4.07 -0.96 12.46
C ALA A 72 5.14 -0.88 11.35
N LEU A 73 4.75 -0.71 10.09
CA LEU A 73 5.68 -0.51 8.97
C LEU A 73 6.24 0.92 8.96
N ASP A 74 5.45 1.93 9.35
CA ASP A 74 5.86 3.34 9.44
C ASP A 74 7.09 3.55 10.35
N ALA A 75 7.25 2.71 11.37
CA ALA A 75 8.39 2.77 12.29
C ALA A 75 9.74 2.40 11.63
N GLN A 76 9.74 1.92 10.38
CA GLN A 76 10.96 1.47 9.69
C GLN A 76 11.50 2.55 8.75
N ALA A 77 12.60 3.19 9.17
CA ALA A 77 13.19 4.34 8.49
C ALA A 77 13.65 4.10 7.03
N SER A 78 13.76 2.85 6.58
CA SER A 78 14.16 2.49 5.21
C SER A 78 13.01 2.36 4.23
N ILE A 79 11.76 2.40 4.68
CA ILE A 79 10.58 2.28 3.83
C ILE A 79 10.28 3.62 3.17
N THR A 80 10.22 3.63 1.85
CA THR A 80 9.96 4.83 1.05
C THR A 80 8.59 4.83 0.38
N SER A 81 7.96 3.67 0.23
CA SER A 81 6.62 3.56 -0.34
C SER A 81 5.88 2.32 0.17
N LEU A 82 4.56 2.42 0.25
CA LEU A 82 3.64 1.35 0.66
C LEU A 82 2.50 1.23 -0.36
N PHE A 83 2.41 0.06 -0.99
CA PHE A 83 1.38 -0.26 -1.99
C PHE A 83 0.48 -1.37 -1.48
N ALA A 84 -0.82 -1.22 -1.59
CA ALA A 84 -1.79 -2.22 -1.19
C ALA A 84 -2.49 -2.87 -2.39
N VAL A 85 -2.82 -4.15 -2.26
CA VAL A 85 -3.60 -4.91 -3.23
C VAL A 85 -4.66 -5.71 -2.48
N ILE A 86 -5.93 -5.41 -2.75
CA ILE A 86 -7.09 -6.18 -2.28
C ILE A 86 -7.40 -7.24 -3.33
N ILE A 87 -7.36 -8.50 -2.92
CA ILE A 87 -7.53 -9.66 -3.80
C ILE A 87 -8.83 -10.36 -3.40
N THR A 88 -9.88 -10.19 -4.21
CA THR A 88 -11.20 -10.79 -3.93
C THR A 88 -12.13 -10.72 -5.13
N ASP A 89 -12.95 -11.74 -5.30
CA ASP A 89 -14.05 -11.75 -6.27
C ASP A 89 -15.21 -10.83 -5.89
N ASP A 90 -15.38 -10.52 -4.60
CA ASP A 90 -16.42 -9.62 -4.08
C ASP A 90 -15.83 -8.32 -3.48
N PRO A 91 -15.52 -7.30 -4.31
CA PRO A 91 -14.98 -6.03 -3.84
C PRO A 91 -15.97 -5.19 -3.01
N ASP A 92 -17.26 -5.51 -3.07
CA ASP A 92 -18.33 -4.79 -2.36
C ASP A 92 -18.71 -5.49 -1.04
N SER A 93 -18.04 -6.58 -0.69
CA SER A 93 -18.16 -7.24 0.61
C SER A 93 -17.82 -6.28 1.75
N GLY A 94 -18.42 -6.50 2.92
CA GLY A 94 -18.21 -5.65 4.09
C GLY A 94 -16.74 -5.61 4.51
N GLU A 95 -16.04 -6.73 4.40
CA GLU A 95 -14.63 -6.90 4.71
C GLU A 95 -13.73 -6.18 3.70
N ALA A 96 -14.01 -6.28 2.39
CA ALA A 96 -13.23 -5.57 1.37
C ALA A 96 -13.39 -4.05 1.49
N LEU A 97 -14.61 -3.57 1.73
CA LEU A 97 -14.88 -2.15 1.98
C LEU A 97 -14.22 -1.67 3.27
N GLN A 98 -14.26 -2.48 4.33
CA GLN A 98 -13.56 -2.16 5.57
C GLN A 98 -12.04 -2.10 5.36
N ALA A 99 -11.46 -3.04 4.60
CA ALA A 99 -10.05 -3.04 4.28
C ALA A 99 -9.65 -1.78 3.50
N GLN A 100 -10.44 -1.43 2.48
CA GLN A 100 -10.22 -0.24 1.67
C GLN A 100 -10.23 1.02 2.54
N GLU A 101 -11.22 1.18 3.43
CA GLU A 101 -11.31 2.33 4.32
C GLU A 101 -10.13 2.38 5.31
N LEU A 102 -9.74 1.25 5.92
CA LEU A 102 -8.61 1.19 6.84
C LEU A 102 -7.30 1.57 6.16
N LEU A 103 -7.04 1.05 4.97
CA LEU A 103 -5.86 1.39 4.17
C LEU A 103 -5.88 2.86 3.71
N PHE A 104 -7.05 3.36 3.32
CA PHE A 104 -7.20 4.75 2.90
C PHE A 104 -6.99 5.72 4.07
N CYS A 105 -7.42 5.35 5.28
CA CYS A 105 -7.30 6.18 6.46
C CYS A 105 -6.01 5.97 7.25
N ALA A 106 -5.19 4.97 6.89
CA ALA A 106 -3.87 4.78 7.48
C ALA A 106 -3.01 6.04 7.29
N ALA A 107 -2.54 6.58 8.40
CA ALA A 107 -1.74 7.79 8.45
C ALA A 107 -0.63 7.68 9.50
N GLY A 108 0.53 8.23 9.18
CA GLY A 108 1.68 8.30 10.08
C GLY A 108 1.48 9.33 11.19
N ALA A 109 2.46 9.44 12.07
CA ALA A 109 2.41 10.37 13.21
C ALA A 109 2.29 11.85 12.80
N ASP A 110 2.78 12.19 11.60
CA ASP A 110 2.70 13.52 10.99
C ASP A 110 1.38 13.76 10.22
N GLY A 111 0.48 12.77 10.20
CA GLY A 111 -0.79 12.81 9.48
C GLY A 111 -0.67 12.55 7.97
N THR A 112 0.52 12.19 7.48
CA THR A 112 0.70 11.80 6.08
C THR A 112 0.12 10.42 5.81
N ALA A 113 -0.30 10.19 4.57
CA ALA A 113 -0.81 8.90 4.14
C ALA A 113 0.28 7.82 4.22
N LEU A 114 0.00 6.69 4.87
CA LEU A 114 0.95 5.56 4.87
C LEU A 114 0.87 4.75 3.58
N VAL A 115 -0.33 4.59 2.99
CA VAL A 115 -0.51 3.80 1.77
C VAL A 115 -0.61 4.74 0.58
N ASP A 116 0.37 4.64 -0.33
CA ASP A 116 0.49 5.49 -1.52
C ASP A 116 -0.57 5.20 -2.57
N ALA A 117 -0.87 3.91 -2.77
CA ALA A 117 -1.91 3.47 -3.68
C ALA A 117 -2.44 2.09 -3.30
N CYS A 118 -3.70 1.87 -3.63
CA CYS A 118 -4.39 0.61 -3.43
C CYS A 118 -5.12 0.17 -4.70
N TRP A 119 -4.92 -1.08 -5.09
CA TRP A 119 -5.61 -1.70 -6.22
C TRP A 119 -6.50 -2.85 -5.76
N HIS A 120 -7.57 -3.07 -6.50
CA HIS A 120 -8.37 -4.29 -6.44
C HIS A 120 -8.07 -5.18 -7.63
N VAL A 121 -8.00 -6.49 -7.39
CA VAL A 121 -7.96 -7.54 -8.41
C VAL A 121 -8.83 -8.71 -7.95
N SER A 122 -9.54 -9.36 -8.86
CA SER A 122 -10.35 -10.54 -8.50
C SER A 122 -9.49 -11.75 -8.15
N GLU A 123 -8.48 -12.01 -8.98
CA GLU A 123 -7.51 -13.07 -8.79
C GLU A 123 -6.18 -12.70 -9.46
N ILE A 124 -5.07 -13.25 -8.98
CA ILE A 124 -3.78 -13.04 -9.64
C ILE A 124 -3.59 -14.07 -10.75
N ALA A 125 -3.94 -13.68 -11.96
CA ALA A 125 -3.78 -14.48 -13.17
C ALA A 125 -3.24 -13.65 -14.34
N THR A 126 -2.65 -14.31 -15.34
CA THR A 126 -2.20 -13.67 -16.57
C THR A 126 -3.36 -12.99 -17.28
N GLY A 127 -3.25 -11.68 -17.51
CA GLY A 127 -4.30 -10.89 -18.18
C GLY A 127 -5.46 -10.47 -17.26
N ALA A 128 -5.39 -10.76 -15.96
CA ALA A 128 -6.39 -10.30 -15.01
C ALA A 128 -6.47 -8.76 -14.97
N ALA A 129 -7.70 -8.23 -15.00
CA ALA A 129 -7.93 -6.81 -14.84
C ALA A 129 -7.74 -6.40 -13.38
N TYR A 130 -7.13 -5.23 -13.18
CA TYR A 130 -7.00 -4.59 -11.87
C TYR A 130 -7.55 -3.16 -11.94
N ARG A 131 -8.04 -2.65 -10.81
CA ARG A 131 -8.65 -1.33 -10.69
C ARG A 131 -7.99 -0.55 -9.57
N LEU A 132 -7.62 0.72 -9.82
CA LEU A 132 -7.14 1.62 -8.78
C LEU A 132 -8.33 2.03 -7.90
N LEU A 133 -8.22 1.78 -6.59
CA LEU A 133 -9.21 2.21 -5.59
C LEU A 133 -8.91 3.63 -5.10
N PHE A 134 -7.65 3.88 -4.77
CA PHE A 134 -7.13 5.20 -4.42
C PHE A 134 -5.61 5.27 -4.64
N GLY A 135 -5.08 6.48 -4.75
CA GLY A 135 -3.64 6.76 -4.89
C GLY A 135 -3.36 7.75 -6.00
N THR A 136 -2.13 8.27 -6.03
CA THR A 136 -1.68 9.15 -7.12
C THR A 136 -0.94 8.35 -8.17
N THR A 137 -1.44 8.30 -9.40
CA THR A 137 -0.69 7.81 -10.56
C THR A 137 0.39 8.82 -10.92
N ALA A 138 1.52 8.78 -10.20
CA ALA A 138 2.72 9.50 -10.61
C ALA A 138 3.27 8.81 -11.88
N GLY A 139 2.75 9.21 -13.06
CA GLY A 139 3.16 8.61 -14.33
C GLY A 139 2.26 8.80 -15.55
N GLN A 140 1.16 9.56 -15.48
CA GLN A 140 0.44 9.97 -16.69
C GLN A 140 0.22 11.48 -16.71
N GLY A 141 0.95 12.15 -17.59
CA GLY A 141 0.66 13.53 -17.98
C GLY A 141 -0.70 13.59 -18.68
N THR A 142 -1.76 13.82 -17.92
CA THR A 142 -3.00 14.43 -18.42
C THR A 142 -3.78 15.02 -17.23
N ARG A 143 -3.93 16.35 -17.20
CA ARG A 143 -4.93 17.04 -16.35
C ARG A 143 -6.25 17.17 -17.13
N PRO A 144 -7.43 17.41 -16.50
CA PRO A 144 -7.73 17.40 -15.06
C PRO A 144 -8.95 16.52 -14.71
N HIS A 145 -8.80 15.65 -13.72
CA HIS A 145 -9.81 15.50 -12.67
C HIS A 145 -9.05 15.60 -11.36
N GLU A 146 -8.86 16.84 -10.90
CA GLU A 146 -8.21 17.14 -9.64
C GLU A 146 -9.12 16.67 -8.51
N VAL A 147 -8.94 15.40 -8.10
CA VAL A 147 -9.44 14.90 -6.83
C VAL A 147 -8.40 15.32 -5.80
N ASP A 148 -8.65 16.46 -5.17
CA ASP A 148 -7.88 16.98 -4.05
C ASP A 148 -7.82 15.93 -2.91
N PRO A 149 -6.65 15.32 -2.63
CA PRO A 149 -6.50 14.31 -1.57
C PRO A 149 -6.80 14.89 -0.17
N SER A 150 -6.67 16.21 0.00
CA SER A 150 -7.01 16.95 1.22
C SER A 150 -8.53 16.98 1.49
N ARG A 151 -9.35 16.78 0.46
CA ARG A 151 -10.82 16.82 0.56
C ARG A 151 -11.43 15.45 0.84
N THR A 152 -10.80 14.38 0.37
CA THR A 152 -11.33 13.00 0.47
C THR A 152 -11.07 12.36 1.84
N ARG A 153 -9.97 12.70 2.52
CA ARG A 153 -9.63 12.14 3.84
C ARG A 153 -10.39 12.74 5.03
N ARG A 154 -11.28 13.73 4.81
CA ARG A 154 -12.16 14.27 5.88
C ARG A 154 -13.14 13.25 6.47
N ARG A 155 -13.35 12.11 5.80
CA ARG A 155 -14.17 10.98 6.30
C ARG A 155 -13.42 10.09 7.29
N CYS A 156 -12.09 10.11 7.27
CA CYS A 156 -11.29 9.32 8.20
C CYS A 156 -11.51 9.84 9.61
N ARG A 157 -12.25 9.06 10.41
CA ARG A 157 -12.43 9.34 11.82
C ARG A 157 -11.06 9.19 12.49
N PRO A 158 -10.59 10.17 13.28
CA PRO A 158 -9.31 10.02 13.97
C PRO A 158 -9.36 8.77 14.83
N ALA A 159 -8.36 7.91 14.70
CA ALA A 159 -8.13 6.80 15.62
C ALA A 159 -8.13 7.39 17.03
N ARG A 160 -9.11 6.99 17.86
CA ARG A 160 -9.17 7.45 19.24
C ARG A 160 -7.87 7.00 19.92
N SER A 161 -7.04 7.96 20.31
CA SER A 161 -5.94 7.71 21.23
C SER A 161 -6.48 6.99 22.46
N PRO A 162 -5.86 5.88 22.92
CA PRO A 162 -6.21 5.30 24.20
C PRO A 162 -5.83 6.31 25.28
N THR A 163 -6.83 7.07 25.73
CA THR A 163 -6.70 8.05 26.79
C THR A 163 -6.82 7.31 28.13
N GLY A 164 -5.73 7.38 28.92
CA GLY A 164 -5.77 7.39 30.38
C GLY A 164 -6.02 6.06 31.08
N HIS A 165 -4.97 5.51 31.69
CA HIS A 165 -5.13 4.73 32.91
C HIS A 165 -4.77 5.63 34.10
N PRO A 166 -5.69 5.89 35.05
CA PRO A 166 -5.35 6.51 36.31
C PRO A 166 -4.85 5.42 37.27
N GLY A 167 -3.67 5.64 37.83
CA GLY A 167 -3.10 4.89 38.94
C GLY A 167 -2.18 5.80 39.72
#